data_AF-A0A972B7B3-F1
#
_entry.id   AF-A0A972B7B3-F1
#
_cell.length_a   1.000
_cell.length_b   1.000
_cell.length_c   1.000
_cell.angle_alpha   90.00
_cell.angle_beta   90.00
_cell.angle_gamma   90.00
#
_symmetry.space_group_name_H-M   'P 1'
#
loop_
_entity.id
_entity.type
_entity.pdbx_description
1 polymer ?
#
loop_
_entity_poly.entity_id
_entity_poly.type
_entity_poly.pdbx_seq_one_letter_code
_entity_poly.pdbx_strand_id
1 'polypeptide(L)'
;DLNTNVRAARDPVTGKTIWVDANMKYKDWKEKYVDSAIKIKLDNLKGINTYEGFKVESISNHLIERVIQRNIKVEDIEEALINPLKMGKRVVDKEGLPSIRFYGEDVTVVANPDIGKLVTTYRTSSNRAAKWKREKNENS
;
A
#
# COMPACT_ATOMS: atom_id res chain seq x y z
N ASP A 1 -42.15 -18.37 -4.91
CA ASP A 1 -41.25 -17.72 -5.88
C ASP A 1 -40.04 -17.13 -5.19
N LEU A 2 -38.89 -17.79 -5.30
CA LEU A 2 -37.62 -17.26 -4.82
C LEU A 2 -37.18 -16.18 -5.81
N ASN A 3 -37.66 -14.97 -5.59
CA ASN A 3 -37.21 -13.79 -6.32
C ASN A 3 -35.76 -13.52 -5.88
N THR A 4 -34.80 -14.20 -6.50
CA THR A 4 -33.37 -14.01 -6.25
C THR A 4 -32.98 -12.66 -6.85
N ASN A 5 -33.26 -11.59 -6.11
CA ASN A 5 -32.89 -10.21 -6.40
C ASN A 5 -31.36 -10.08 -6.34
N VAL A 6 -30.67 -10.62 -7.34
CA VAL A 6 -29.22 -10.53 -7.50
C VAL A 6 -28.89 -9.83 -8.80
N ARG A 7 -27.81 -9.06 -8.80
CA ARG A 7 -27.24 -8.38 -9.98
C ARG A 7 -25.83 -8.91 -10.25
N ALA A 8 -25.44 -8.91 -11.52
CA ALA A 8 -24.07 -9.19 -11.92
C ALA A 8 -23.14 -8.03 -11.51
N ALA A 9 -21.99 -8.34 -10.95
CA ALA A 9 -20.89 -7.41 -10.68
C ALA A 9 -19.55 -8.05 -11.09
N ARG A 10 -18.52 -7.23 -11.34
CA ARG A 10 -17.17 -7.71 -11.63
C ARG A 10 -16.39 -7.86 -10.33
N ASP A 11 -15.88 -9.05 -10.05
CA ASP A 11 -14.95 -9.29 -8.94
C ASP A 11 -13.67 -8.45 -9.16
N PRO A 12 -13.30 -7.57 -8.21
CA PRO A 12 -12.13 -6.70 -8.35
C PRO A 12 -10.79 -7.44 -8.24
N VAL A 13 -10.80 -8.67 -7.71
CA VAL A 13 -9.62 -9.52 -7.54
C VAL A 13 -9.44 -10.44 -8.74
N THR A 14 -10.52 -11.11 -9.15
CA THR A 14 -10.46 -12.18 -10.16
C THR A 14 -10.93 -11.75 -11.54
N GLY A 15 -11.60 -10.59 -11.67
CA GLY A 15 -12.20 -10.12 -12.92
C GLY A 15 -13.43 -10.92 -13.38
N LYS A 16 -13.78 -11.98 -12.67
CA LYS A 16 -14.93 -12.85 -12.98
C LYS A 16 -16.24 -12.17 -12.59
N THR A 17 -17.33 -12.58 -13.24
CA THR A 17 -18.67 -12.13 -12.84
C THR A 17 -19.08 -12.82 -11.54
N ILE A 18 -19.50 -12.01 -10.56
CA ILE A 18 -20.10 -12.46 -9.30
C ILE A 18 -21.53 -11.96 -9.21
N TRP A 19 -22.38 -12.71 -8.52
CA TRP A 19 -23.77 -12.33 -8.24
C TRP A 19 -23.87 -11.73 -6.85
N VAL A 20 -24.31 -10.48 -6.77
CA VAL A 20 -24.46 -9.74 -5.51
C VAL A 20 -25.91 -9.30 -5.33
N ASP A 21 -26.35 -9.07 -4.09
CA ASP A 21 -27.70 -8.59 -3.80
C ASP A 21 -28.01 -7.32 -4.63
N ALA A 22 -29.19 -7.28 -5.27
CA ALA A 22 -29.63 -6.17 -6.10
C ALA A 22 -29.73 -4.86 -5.30
N ASN A 23 -30.05 -4.93 -4.01
CA ASN A 23 -30.15 -3.80 -3.10
C ASN A 23 -28.78 -3.41 -2.48
N MET A 24 -27.71 -4.16 -2.74
CA MET A 24 -26.37 -3.83 -2.25
C MET A 24 -25.88 -2.51 -2.86
N LYS A 25 -25.67 -1.51 -1.99
CA LYS A 25 -25.13 -0.21 -2.41
C LYS A 25 -23.68 -0.36 -2.85
N TYR A 26 -23.25 0.53 -3.74
CA TYR A 26 -21.86 0.56 -4.22
C TYR A 26 -20.84 0.65 -3.08
N LYS A 27 -21.15 1.41 -2.01
CA LYS A 27 -20.28 1.52 -0.83
C LYS A 27 -20.07 0.16 -0.15
N ASP A 28 -21.15 -0.56 0.13
CA ASP A 28 -21.10 -1.87 0.80
C ASP A 28 -20.38 -2.90 -0.07
N TRP A 29 -20.61 -2.85 -1.39
CA TRP A 29 -19.90 -3.68 -2.35
C TRP A 29 -18.39 -3.35 -2.38
N LYS A 30 -18.03 -2.07 -2.45
CA LYS A 30 -16.63 -1.62 -2.51
C LYS A 30 -15.89 -2.05 -1.24
N GLU A 31 -16.47 -1.84 -0.08
CA GLU A 31 -15.87 -2.23 1.20
C GLU A 31 -15.68 -3.76 1.28
N LYS A 32 -16.71 -4.52 0.90
CA LYS A 32 -16.68 -5.98 0.97
C LYS A 32 -15.71 -6.63 -0.01
N TYR A 33 -15.66 -6.15 -1.26
CA TYR A 33 -14.90 -6.84 -2.32
C TYR A 33 -13.60 -6.13 -2.68
N VAL A 34 -13.59 -4.80 -2.79
CA VAL A 34 -12.41 -4.04 -3.24
C VAL A 34 -11.47 -3.78 -2.06
N ASP A 35 -11.96 -3.18 -0.99
CA ASP A 35 -11.12 -2.78 0.13
C ASP A 35 -10.59 -4.01 0.88
N SER A 36 -11.38 -5.08 0.96
CA SER A 36 -10.94 -6.36 1.53
C SER A 36 -9.83 -7.02 0.70
N ALA A 37 -9.89 -6.94 -0.63
CA ALA A 37 -8.81 -7.43 -1.48
C ALA A 37 -7.51 -6.64 -1.32
N ILE A 38 -7.61 -5.32 -1.23
CA ILE A 38 -6.46 -4.44 -0.95
C ILE A 38 -5.85 -4.79 0.41
N LYS A 39 -6.67 -5.03 1.43
CA LYS A 39 -6.20 -5.47 2.76
C LYS A 39 -5.45 -6.80 2.69
N ILE A 40 -5.96 -7.79 1.96
CA ILE A 40 -5.28 -9.08 1.77
C ILE A 40 -3.92 -8.87 1.09
N LYS A 41 -3.86 -8.07 0.00
CA LYS A 41 -2.61 -7.76 -0.67
C LYS A 41 -1.61 -7.05 0.25
N LEU A 42 -2.07 -6.08 1.03
CA LEU A 42 -1.23 -5.39 2.01
C LEU A 42 -0.73 -6.37 3.08
N ASP A 43 -1.59 -7.23 3.61
CA ASP A 43 -1.19 -8.24 4.60
C ASP A 43 -0.12 -9.21 4.07
N ASN A 44 -0.08 -9.48 2.77
CA ASN A 44 0.98 -10.28 2.16
C ASN A 44 2.36 -9.58 2.19
N LEU A 45 2.42 -8.27 2.43
CA LEU A 45 3.70 -7.58 2.68
C LEU A 45 4.29 -7.92 4.04
N LYS A 46 3.49 -8.47 4.98
CA LYS A 46 4.03 -8.90 6.26
C LYS A 46 5.04 -10.02 6.03
N GLY A 47 6.21 -9.80 6.59
CA GLY A 47 7.31 -10.73 6.57
C GLY A 47 8.35 -10.53 5.48
N ILE A 48 8.15 -9.57 4.57
CA ILE A 48 9.20 -9.15 3.65
C ILE A 48 10.32 -8.44 4.43
N ASN A 49 11.56 -8.64 4.00
CA ASN A 49 12.71 -7.87 4.48
C ASN A 49 12.83 -6.58 3.66
N THR A 50 12.90 -5.45 4.34
CA THR A 50 13.10 -4.15 3.71
C THR A 50 14.56 -3.95 3.30
N TYR A 51 14.82 -2.97 2.43
CA TYR A 51 16.17 -2.53 2.05
C TYR A 51 17.03 -2.14 3.26
N GLU A 52 16.41 -1.58 4.31
CA GLU A 52 17.08 -1.21 5.56
C GLU A 52 17.37 -2.43 6.47
N GLY A 53 16.91 -3.62 6.10
CA GLY A 53 17.22 -4.88 6.78
C GLY A 53 16.25 -5.29 7.89
N PHE A 54 15.19 -4.52 8.17
CA PHE A 54 14.14 -4.94 9.10
C PHE A 54 12.96 -5.59 8.38
N LYS A 55 12.23 -6.45 9.09
CA LYS A 55 11.05 -7.18 8.60
C LYS A 55 9.77 -6.37 8.79
N VAL A 56 8.87 -6.43 7.83
CA VAL A 56 7.53 -5.83 7.99
C VAL A 56 6.68 -6.71 8.91
N GLU A 57 6.31 -6.20 10.08
CA GLU A 57 5.51 -6.92 11.08
C GLU A 57 4.03 -6.50 11.04
N SER A 58 3.76 -5.21 10.82
CA SER A 58 2.39 -4.69 10.87
C SER A 58 2.16 -3.49 9.97
N ILE A 59 0.89 -3.22 9.68
CA ILE A 59 0.44 -2.17 8.76
C ILE A 59 -0.61 -1.35 9.49
N SER A 60 -0.46 -0.03 9.48
CA SER A 60 -1.43 0.86 10.13
C SER A 60 -2.73 0.96 9.33
N ASN A 61 -3.86 1.16 10.02
CA ASN A 61 -5.14 1.49 9.38
C ASN A 61 -5.01 2.75 8.52
N HIS A 62 -4.24 3.74 8.96
CA HIS A 62 -4.00 4.96 8.21
C HIS A 62 -3.33 4.69 6.86
N LEU A 63 -2.39 3.75 6.78
CA LEU A 63 -1.79 3.35 5.51
C LEU A 63 -2.83 2.71 4.59
N ILE A 64 -3.62 1.77 5.11
CA ILE A 64 -4.69 1.08 4.35
C ILE A 64 -5.66 2.12 3.75
N GLU A 65 -6.11 3.08 4.56
CA GLU A 65 -6.96 4.19 4.12
C GLU A 65 -6.32 5.01 2.99
N ARG A 66 -5.02 5.33 3.09
CA ARG A 66 -4.30 6.07 2.05
C ARG A 66 -4.22 5.30 0.74
N VAL A 67 -3.99 3.99 0.81
CA VAL A 67 -3.91 3.12 -0.38
C VAL A 67 -5.25 3.13 -1.13
N ILE A 68 -6.35 2.91 -0.41
CA ILE A 68 -7.70 2.91 -0.97
C ILE A 68 -8.08 4.30 -1.51
N GLN A 69 -7.83 5.35 -0.73
CA GLN A 69 -8.21 6.73 -1.08
C GLN A 69 -7.48 7.23 -2.34
N ARG A 70 -6.21 6.88 -2.51
CA ARG A 70 -5.34 7.41 -3.57
C ARG A 70 -5.13 6.43 -4.73
N ASN A 71 -5.79 5.27 -4.69
CA ASN A 71 -5.64 4.19 -5.66
C ASN A 71 -4.15 3.85 -5.89
N ILE A 72 -3.41 3.66 -4.79
CA ILE A 72 -1.99 3.27 -4.82
C ILE A 72 -1.92 1.77 -5.04
N LYS A 73 -1.02 1.31 -5.91
CA LYS A 73 -0.78 -0.11 -6.11
C LYS A 73 0.06 -0.66 -4.97
N VAL A 74 -0.26 -1.87 -4.50
CA VAL A 74 0.48 -2.49 -3.39
C VAL A 74 1.87 -2.91 -3.85
N GLU A 75 1.98 -3.23 -5.14
CA GLU A 75 3.23 -3.61 -5.81
C GLU A 75 4.25 -2.45 -5.77
N ASP A 76 3.80 -1.20 -5.97
CA ASP A 76 4.67 -0.02 -5.85
C ASP A 76 5.18 0.15 -4.40
N ILE A 77 4.37 -0.21 -3.40
CA ILE A 77 4.75 -0.16 -1.97
C ILE A 77 5.82 -1.20 -1.68
N GLU A 78 5.64 -2.42 -2.17
CA GLU A 78 6.63 -3.49 -2.05
C GLU A 78 7.96 -3.06 -2.68
N GLU A 79 7.93 -2.55 -3.92
CA GLU A 79 9.12 -2.06 -4.63
C GLU A 79 9.84 -0.97 -3.83
N ALA A 80 9.11 0.01 -3.30
CA ALA A 80 9.69 1.06 -2.48
C ALA A 80 10.39 0.49 -1.23
N LEU A 81 9.83 -0.55 -0.61
CA LEU A 81 10.40 -1.16 0.60
C LEU A 81 11.67 -1.97 0.31
N ILE A 82 11.72 -2.72 -0.79
CA ILE A 82 12.84 -3.63 -1.10
C ILE A 82 13.93 -2.98 -1.97
N ASN A 83 13.55 -2.02 -2.82
CA ASN A 83 14.45 -1.37 -3.79
C ASN A 83 14.15 0.13 -3.94
N PRO A 84 14.24 0.92 -2.85
CA PRO A 84 13.98 2.35 -2.90
C PRO A 84 14.92 3.05 -3.87
N LEU A 85 14.44 4.11 -4.54
CA LEU A 85 15.30 5.05 -5.26
C LEU A 85 16.19 5.83 -4.30
N LYS A 86 15.67 6.13 -3.10
CA LYS A 86 16.39 6.84 -2.06
C LYS A 86 15.87 6.48 -0.68
N MET A 87 16.78 6.46 0.29
CA MET A 87 16.44 6.38 1.71
C MET A 87 16.35 7.77 2.34
N GLY A 88 15.32 7.96 3.16
CA GLY A 88 15.25 9.07 4.11
C GLY A 88 16.17 8.82 5.31
N LYS A 89 16.50 9.88 6.04
CA LYS A 89 17.16 9.74 7.33
C LYS A 89 16.18 9.17 8.36
N ARG A 90 16.69 8.42 9.33
CA ARG A 90 15.92 8.04 10.52
C ARG A 90 15.62 9.30 11.34
N VAL A 91 14.34 9.52 11.65
CA VAL A 91 13.84 10.68 12.40
C VAL A 91 13.01 10.18 13.57
N VAL A 92 13.23 10.75 14.75
CA VAL A 92 12.46 10.46 15.96
C VAL A 92 11.46 11.59 16.17
N ASP A 93 10.20 11.25 16.45
CA ASP A 93 9.18 12.24 16.76
C ASP A 93 9.22 12.69 18.23
N LYS A 94 8.25 13.53 18.63
CA LYS A 94 8.19 14.09 19.99
C LYS A 94 7.91 13.02 21.06
N GLU A 95 7.34 11.89 20.67
CA GLU A 95 6.97 10.78 21.56
C GLU A 95 8.09 9.73 21.63
N GLY A 96 9.22 9.98 20.96
CA GLY A 96 10.35 9.05 20.93
C GLY A 96 10.19 7.93 19.91
N LEU A 97 9.18 7.99 19.03
CA LEU A 97 8.96 6.95 18.03
C LEU A 97 9.81 7.22 16.78
N PRO A 98 10.65 6.26 16.35
CA PRO A 98 11.48 6.43 15.17
C PRO A 98 10.68 6.16 13.90
N SER A 99 11.08 6.83 12.83
CA SER A 99 10.56 6.62 11.49
C SER A 99 11.65 6.78 10.43
N ILE A 100 11.51 6.04 9.35
CA ILE A 100 12.32 6.15 8.13
C ILE A 100 11.40 6.22 6.91
N ARG A 101 11.89 6.84 5.83
CA ARG A 101 11.15 6.93 4.56
C ARG A 101 11.86 6.15 3.48
N PHE A 102 11.09 5.37 2.75
CA PHE A 102 11.49 4.67 1.54
C PHE A 102 10.90 5.44 0.36
N TYR A 103 11.74 6.11 -0.42
CA TYR A 103 11.30 6.82 -1.61
C TYR A 103 11.40 5.89 -2.82
N GLY A 104 10.28 5.29 -3.23
CA GLY A 104 10.15 4.57 -4.48
C GLY A 104 9.84 5.49 -5.66
N GLU A 105 9.75 4.91 -6.85
CA GLU A 105 9.46 5.64 -8.10
C GLU A 105 8.08 6.29 -8.08
N ASP A 106 7.05 5.51 -7.77
CA ASP A 106 5.66 6.00 -7.72
C ASP A 106 5.19 6.37 -6.31
N VAL A 107 5.73 5.71 -5.29
CA VAL A 107 5.24 5.82 -3.92
C VAL A 107 6.36 6.00 -2.90
N THR A 108 6.07 6.81 -1.89
CA THR A 108 6.88 6.93 -0.68
C THR A 108 6.19 6.22 0.47
N VAL A 109 6.94 5.36 1.17
CA VAL A 109 6.45 4.60 2.32
C VAL A 109 7.18 5.09 3.58
N VAL A 110 6.43 5.33 4.66
CA VAL A 110 7.00 5.67 5.96
C VAL A 110 6.81 4.49 6.89
N ALA A 111 7.88 4.06 7.54
CA ALA A 111 7.86 2.92 8.46
C ALA A 111 8.56 3.27 9.78
N ASN A 112 8.11 2.65 10.87
CA ASN A 112 8.88 2.57 12.09
C ASN A 112 9.80 1.32 11.99
N PRO A 113 11.12 1.51 11.90
CA PRO A 113 12.05 0.40 11.68
C PRO A 113 12.22 -0.52 12.91
N ASP A 114 11.97 -0.02 14.11
CA ASP A 114 12.23 -0.77 15.35
C ASP A 114 11.19 -1.86 15.60
N ILE A 115 9.95 -1.58 15.20
CA ILE A 115 8.81 -2.51 15.35
C ILE A 115 8.30 -3.05 14.01
N GLY A 116 8.97 -2.73 12.90
CA GLY A 116 8.56 -3.18 11.57
C GLY A 116 7.17 -2.71 11.13
N LYS A 117 6.71 -1.54 11.60
CA LYS A 117 5.35 -1.05 11.32
C LYS A 117 5.33 -0.08 10.15
N LEU A 118 4.54 -0.36 9.12
CA LEU A 118 4.26 0.60 8.06
C LEU A 118 3.23 1.62 8.55
N VAL A 119 3.59 2.91 8.53
CA VAL A 119 2.85 3.99 9.18
C VAL A 119 1.95 4.74 8.20
N THR A 120 2.49 5.20 7.06
CA THR A 120 1.73 5.96 6.06
C THR A 120 2.36 5.84 4.68
N THR A 121 1.61 6.25 3.66
CA THR A 121 2.06 6.24 2.27
C THR A 121 1.46 7.38 1.45
N TYR A 122 2.20 7.84 0.44
CA TYR A 122 1.79 8.88 -0.51
C TYR A 122 2.57 8.78 -1.82
N ARG A 123 2.04 9.38 -2.90
CA ARG A 123 2.74 9.39 -4.19
C ARG A 123 4.06 10.16 -4.10
N THR A 124 5.10 9.58 -4.66
CA THR A 124 6.37 10.28 -4.86
C THR A 124 6.18 11.33 -5.96
N SER A 125 6.78 12.51 -5.80
CA SER A 125 6.80 13.52 -6.86
C SER A 125 7.64 13.02 -8.03
N SER A 126 7.08 13.04 -9.25
CA SER A 126 7.77 12.58 -10.47
C SER A 126 9.11 13.29 -10.69
N ASN A 127 9.20 14.60 -10.37
CA ASN A 127 10.45 15.35 -10.46
C ASN A 127 11.53 14.82 -9.49
N ARG A 128 11.12 14.44 -8.27
CA ARG A 128 12.04 13.85 -7.28
C ARG A 128 12.43 12.43 -7.67
N ALA A 129 11.47 11.61 -8.11
CA ALA A 129 11.72 10.26 -8.59
C ALA A 129 12.71 10.26 -9.76
N ALA A 130 12.49 11.09 -10.78
CA ALA A 130 13.39 11.22 -11.93
C ALA A 130 14.80 11.71 -11.53
N LYS A 131 14.90 12.59 -10.54
CA LYS A 131 16.20 13.01 -10.00
C LYS A 131 16.92 11.83 -9.32
N TRP A 132 16.26 11.14 -8.40
CA TRP A 132 16.89 10.05 -7.64
C TRP A 132 17.15 8.81 -8.50
N LYS A 133 16.34 8.55 -9.52
CA LYS A 133 16.59 7.47 -10.49
C LYS A 133 17.86 7.73 -11.30
N ARG A 134 18.10 8.98 -11.74
CA ARG A 134 19.37 9.36 -12.37
C ARG A 134 20.55 9.22 -11.41
N GLU A 135 20.43 9.78 -10.20
CA GLU A 135 21.48 9.65 -9.16
C GLU A 135 21.80 8.18 -8.84
N LYS A 136 20.80 7.30 -8.77
CA LYS A 136 20.99 5.87 -8.50
C LYS A 136 21.74 5.17 -9.64
N ASN A 137 21.38 5.47 -10.89
CA ASN A 137 22.04 4.90 -12.08
C ASN A 137 23.49 5.37 -12.24
N GLU A 138 23.81 6.60 -11.83
CA GLU A 138 25.19 7.13 -11.88
C GLU A 138 26.10 6.52 -10.80
N ASN A 139 25.51 6.00 -9.72
CA ASN A 139 26.23 5.43 -8.58
C ASN A 139 26.18 3.88 -8.51
N SER A 140 25.59 3.22 -9.52
CA SER A 140 25.52 1.75 -9.63
C SER A 140 26.54 1.22 -10.63
#